data_AF-A0A944N706-F1
#
_entry.id   AF-A0A944N706-F1
#
_cell.length_a   1.000
_cell.length_b   1.000
_cell.length_c   1.000
_cell.angle_alpha   90.00
_cell.angle_beta   90.00
_cell.angle_gamma   90.00
#
_symmetry.space_group_name_H-M   'P 1'
#
loop_
_entity.id
_entity.type
_entity.pdbx_description
1 polymer ?
#
loop_
_entity_poly.entity_id
_entity_poly.type
_entity_poly.pdbx_seq_one_letter_code
_entity_poly.pdbx_strand_id
1 'polypeptide(L)'
;MAGIKFSLLTVLVTLGMLGTYFLSSALGAKGGERVDGQIFYDQSYLGEQESLLYYGPNSPDLIRESVEQAPQFLDQLYLERYWDRLIPAVPNHLESFLTTQLSQSRCPNFVLSRHLPYLRYLFRLLTISYLYEELKYLKRVYYGIGGERVVCADNVGAILNQCNMSPISKEMRVFIDRSKQVLSHERLPYELRHFKQQEIKQLLKRINHQAADQEGLAMVMQWHCSSQGQECTVRDVGQLKTAIESRCIKDRQLISDLCQEVDQVYGLSTRPEAILLLVESNVKNLFRSSDEFGGCMERFGKIFAGRERRYSILDHLFPIVSHELQQYPSARMLGVLFLPGALKEFDDLGLKNFIYRAKPKPKKIVKKLLPKPKPRVKPKVKLKPKPKPKPKPKAVPKPKPKPKPKAKPLSAFELAVAIRSKNDLPRYPVDMDAFKQDFTFTAKQRDSLQGSLVSYQTQKALRQMQQGDDLGSREEPVLLFFLKYLIDNNQHQGLYNIQTVLGNQFFLLNDIDKKEIPTYVELKNDKSTGYQWQVNVLPTPEKGEDSE
;
A
#
# COMPACT_ATOMS: atom_id res chain seq x y z
N MET A 1 5.08 -46.73 19.97
CA MET A 1 4.54 -46.30 21.29
C MET A 1 5.73 -45.78 22.10
N ALA A 2 5.94 -44.46 22.14
CA ALA A 2 5.59 -43.53 23.25
C ALA A 2 6.60 -43.64 24.42
N GLY A 3 7.15 -42.58 25.04
CA GLY A 3 6.99 -41.12 24.98
C GLY A 3 8.08 -40.46 25.87
N ILE A 4 8.51 -39.23 25.62
CA ILE A 4 8.12 -37.97 26.31
C ILE A 4 8.34 -37.99 27.84
N LYS A 5 9.21 -37.11 28.37
CA LYS A 5 8.86 -36.03 29.33
C LYS A 5 10.03 -35.12 29.73
N PHE A 6 9.65 -33.87 29.97
CA PHE A 6 10.41 -32.63 30.16
C PHE A 6 10.62 -32.30 31.66
N SER A 7 11.63 -31.48 31.94
CA SER A 7 11.69 -30.41 32.98
C SER A 7 11.82 -30.76 34.47
N LEU A 8 12.90 -30.28 35.12
CA LEU A 8 12.83 -29.61 36.44
C LEU A 8 14.13 -28.93 36.96
N LEU A 9 15.32 -29.18 36.39
CA LEU A 9 16.58 -28.81 37.07
C LEU A 9 17.11 -27.39 36.81
N THR A 10 16.48 -26.60 35.94
CA THR A 10 17.09 -25.38 35.38
C THR A 10 16.70 -24.06 36.06
N VAL A 11 16.10 -24.04 37.27
CA VAL A 11 15.59 -22.76 37.83
C VAL A 11 15.99 -22.41 39.27
N LEU A 12 16.54 -23.27 40.13
CA LEU A 12 16.48 -22.95 41.59
C LEU A 12 17.74 -22.55 42.39
N VAL A 13 18.97 -22.49 41.87
CA VAL A 13 20.08 -21.99 42.73
C VAL A 13 21.05 -21.07 42.02
N THR A 14 20.55 -19.87 41.73
CA THR A 14 21.29 -18.61 41.61
C THR A 14 21.49 -17.94 42.98
N LEU A 15 21.91 -18.63 44.05
CA LEU A 15 21.77 -18.06 45.42
C LEU A 15 22.91 -18.33 46.45
N GLY A 16 24.17 -18.23 46.03
CA GLY A 16 25.30 -18.04 46.95
C GLY A 16 26.61 -17.85 46.17
N MET A 17 27.16 -16.66 45.91
CA MET A 17 27.42 -15.53 46.79
C MET A 17 28.05 -15.96 48.11
N LEU A 18 29.21 -15.36 48.40
CA LEU A 18 29.96 -15.31 49.67
C LEU A 18 31.11 -16.32 49.80
N GLY A 19 32.35 -15.83 49.70
CA GLY A 19 33.51 -16.61 50.11
C GLY A 19 34.89 -16.15 49.65
N THR A 20 35.09 -14.89 49.30
CA THR A 20 36.42 -14.25 49.34
C THR A 20 37.00 -14.36 50.74
N TYR A 21 38.11 -15.07 50.96
CA TYR A 21 39.04 -14.98 52.12
C TYR A 21 40.10 -16.07 51.85
N PHE A 22 41.35 -15.79 51.46
CA PHE A 22 42.35 -15.05 52.21
C PHE A 22 43.50 -14.59 51.28
N LEU A 23 43.83 -13.29 51.33
CA LEU A 23 45.22 -12.82 51.23
C LEU A 23 45.97 -13.42 52.44
N SER A 24 47.27 -13.68 52.47
CA SER A 24 48.32 -12.64 52.53
C SER A 24 49.69 -13.34 52.72
N SER A 25 50.69 -12.90 51.95
CA SER A 25 52.08 -12.55 52.37
C SER A 25 52.74 -13.22 53.59
N ALA A 26 53.96 -13.73 53.41
CA ALA A 26 55.19 -13.14 54.00
C ALA A 26 56.42 -14.06 53.83
N LEU A 27 57.47 -13.54 53.19
CA LEU A 27 58.85 -13.53 53.71
C LEU A 27 59.68 -12.62 52.80
N GLY A 28 60.17 -11.53 53.36
CA GLY A 28 61.17 -10.67 52.75
C GLY A 28 62.32 -10.45 53.72
N ALA A 29 63.49 -10.08 53.20
CA ALA A 29 64.37 -9.04 53.76
C ALA A 29 65.67 -8.89 52.92
N LYS A 30 65.93 -7.64 52.51
CA LYS A 30 67.22 -6.87 52.52
C LYS A 30 68.49 -7.55 51.96
N GLY A 31 69.27 -7.04 51.01
CA GLY A 31 69.68 -5.66 50.69
C GLY A 31 71.21 -5.55 50.85
N GLY A 32 71.97 -5.16 49.80
CA GLY A 32 73.38 -4.75 49.89
C GLY A 32 74.33 -5.27 48.81
N GLU A 33 74.80 -4.36 47.93
CA GLU A 33 76.09 -4.27 47.18
C GLU A 33 76.68 -5.56 46.58
N ARG A 34 76.59 -5.84 45.27
CA ARG A 34 77.17 -5.20 44.06
C ARG A 34 78.72 -5.13 43.99
N VAL A 35 79.19 -5.95 43.03
CA VAL A 35 80.41 -5.84 42.20
C VAL A 35 81.70 -6.28 42.89
N ASP A 36 82.29 -7.40 42.46
CA ASP A 36 83.32 -7.31 41.41
C ASP A 36 83.75 -8.67 40.81
N GLY A 37 84.24 -8.58 39.58
CA GLY A 37 84.62 -9.67 38.67
C GLY A 37 83.91 -9.48 37.31
N GLN A 38 84.23 -8.46 36.51
CA GLN A 38 85.37 -8.52 35.58
C GLN A 38 85.57 -9.98 35.10
N ILE A 39 85.45 -10.36 33.82
CA ILE A 39 86.13 -9.80 32.65
C ILE A 39 85.42 -10.40 31.42
N PHE A 40 84.29 -9.86 30.95
CA PHE A 40 83.90 -10.12 29.55
C PHE A 40 83.11 -9.01 28.85
N TYR A 41 82.55 -8.03 29.57
CA TYR A 41 81.75 -7.00 28.91
C TYR A 41 82.47 -6.19 27.80
N ASP A 42 83.80 -6.24 27.66
CA ASP A 42 84.47 -5.15 26.92
C ASP A 42 85.21 -5.54 25.62
N GLN A 43 85.16 -6.78 25.11
CA GLN A 43 86.00 -7.12 23.94
C GLN A 43 85.39 -7.90 22.76
N SER A 44 84.08 -8.17 22.70
CA SER A 44 83.49 -8.73 21.47
C SER A 44 82.33 -7.88 20.97
N TYR A 45 82.70 -6.84 20.22
CA TYR A 45 81.94 -6.14 19.19
C TYR A 45 80.43 -6.42 19.06
N LEU A 46 79.70 -5.36 19.38
CA LEU A 46 78.46 -4.89 18.74
C LEU A 46 78.20 -5.52 17.37
N GLY A 47 77.05 -6.19 17.28
CA GLY A 47 76.38 -6.56 16.04
C GLY A 47 74.86 -6.44 16.19
N GLU A 48 74.36 -5.43 16.89
CA GLU A 48 73.00 -4.97 16.62
C GLU A 48 73.03 -4.29 15.25
N GLN A 49 72.59 -5.01 14.22
CA GLN A 49 72.29 -4.40 12.93
C GLN A 49 70.93 -3.69 13.04
N GLU A 50 70.87 -2.46 12.55
CA GLU A 50 69.64 -1.75 12.28
C GLU A 50 68.69 -2.65 11.48
N SER A 51 67.51 -2.96 12.01
CA SER A 51 66.52 -3.85 11.39
C SER A 51 65.80 -3.25 10.18
N LEU A 52 66.44 -2.29 9.49
CA LEU A 52 65.95 -1.75 8.22
C LEU A 52 66.02 -2.77 7.06
N LEU A 53 66.66 -3.93 7.29
CA LEU A 53 66.81 -5.00 6.29
C LEU A 53 66.57 -6.42 6.87
N TYR A 54 65.67 -6.58 7.84
CA TYR A 54 65.20 -7.92 8.20
C TYR A 54 64.32 -8.47 7.07
N TYR A 55 64.88 -9.37 6.25
CA TYR A 55 64.18 -10.16 5.23
C TYR A 55 63.82 -11.55 5.76
N GLY A 56 63.22 -11.60 6.94
CA GLY A 56 62.64 -12.82 7.51
C GLY A 56 61.13 -12.70 7.65
N PRO A 57 60.45 -13.81 7.97
CA PRO A 57 59.03 -13.80 8.25
C PRO A 57 58.74 -12.97 9.51
N ASN A 58 57.69 -12.17 9.46
CA ASN A 58 57.18 -11.37 10.57
C ASN A 58 56.74 -12.24 11.76
N SER A 59 56.30 -13.48 11.51
CA SER A 59 56.04 -14.50 12.52
C SER A 59 57.08 -15.63 12.49
N PRO A 60 57.61 -16.08 13.64
CA PRO A 60 58.47 -17.25 13.71
C PRO A 60 57.73 -18.58 13.52
N ASP A 61 56.40 -18.55 13.39
CA ASP A 61 55.57 -19.75 13.27
C ASP A 61 55.79 -20.48 11.93
N LEU A 62 55.98 -21.80 12.03
CA LEU A 62 56.26 -22.68 10.90
C LEU A 62 55.24 -23.81 10.83
N ILE A 63 54.86 -24.18 9.61
CA ILE A 63 54.09 -25.39 9.34
C ILE A 63 54.98 -26.38 8.57
N ARG A 64 54.88 -27.65 8.95
CA ARG A 64 55.50 -28.76 8.23
C ARG A 64 54.45 -29.84 8.03
N GLU A 65 53.98 -30.01 6.79
CA GLU A 65 52.91 -30.97 6.47
C GLU A 65 53.41 -32.43 6.46
N SER A 66 54.70 -32.66 6.20
CA SER A 66 55.31 -33.99 6.28
C SER A 66 56.79 -33.94 6.68
N VAL A 67 57.31 -35.07 7.18
CA VAL A 67 58.71 -35.21 7.63
C VAL A 67 59.69 -35.07 6.46
N GLU A 68 59.28 -35.24 5.21
CA GLU A 68 60.15 -35.11 4.03
C GLU A 68 60.15 -33.68 3.45
N GLN A 69 59.19 -32.83 3.81
CA GLN A 69 59.11 -31.46 3.33
C GLN A 69 59.88 -30.48 4.22
N ALA A 70 60.50 -29.49 3.59
CA ALA A 70 61.09 -28.36 4.28
C ALA A 70 59.99 -27.57 5.02
N PRO A 71 60.23 -27.13 6.26
CA PRO A 71 59.25 -26.34 7.00
C PRO A 71 59.05 -24.98 6.29
N GLN A 72 57.79 -24.60 6.09
CA GLN A 72 57.41 -23.33 5.50
C GLN A 72 56.92 -22.37 6.58
N PHE A 73 57.33 -21.11 6.49
CA PHE A 73 56.82 -20.08 7.38
C PHE A 73 55.38 -19.72 7.04
N LEU A 74 54.58 -19.44 8.05
CA LEU A 74 53.19 -19.04 7.88
C LEU A 74 53.02 -17.82 6.99
N ASP A 75 53.97 -16.89 7.03
CA ASP A 75 53.93 -15.67 6.23
C ASP A 75 54.15 -15.95 4.75
N GLN A 76 54.99 -16.94 4.43
CA GLN A 76 55.22 -17.36 3.06
C GLN A 76 53.98 -18.05 2.49
N LEU A 77 53.35 -18.93 3.30
CA LEU A 77 52.04 -19.50 3.00
C LEU A 77 50.94 -18.43 2.84
N TYR A 78 50.97 -17.38 3.65
CA TYR A 78 50.04 -16.26 3.55
C TYR A 78 50.23 -15.46 2.26
N LEU A 79 51.48 -15.13 1.90
CA LEU A 79 51.82 -14.40 0.67
C LEU A 79 51.49 -15.20 -0.58
N GLU A 80 51.83 -16.49 -0.60
CA GLU A 80 51.52 -17.40 -1.72
C GLU A 80 50.01 -17.53 -1.92
N ARG A 81 49.24 -17.60 -0.83
CA ARG A 81 47.77 -17.72 -0.87
C ARG A 81 47.04 -16.37 -0.77
N TYR A 82 47.75 -15.24 -0.81
CA TYR A 82 47.17 -13.91 -0.61
C TYR A 82 46.18 -13.57 -1.72
N TRP A 83 46.61 -13.79 -2.97
CA TRP A 83 45.79 -13.58 -4.16
C TRP A 83 44.64 -14.61 -4.22
N ASP A 84 44.89 -15.85 -3.85
CA ASP A 84 43.87 -16.90 -3.80
C ASP A 84 42.76 -16.60 -2.77
N ARG A 85 43.06 -15.83 -1.71
CA ARG A 85 42.08 -15.36 -0.73
C ARG A 85 41.36 -14.08 -1.17
N LEU A 86 42.03 -13.20 -1.92
CA LEU A 86 41.48 -11.93 -2.39
C LEU A 86 40.59 -12.06 -3.61
N ILE A 87 40.97 -12.89 -4.59
CA ILE A 87 40.25 -13.05 -5.86
C ILE A 87 38.80 -13.54 -5.65
N PRO A 88 38.50 -14.47 -4.71
CA PRO A 88 37.12 -14.83 -4.39
C PRO A 88 36.38 -13.77 -3.56
N ALA A 89 37.09 -12.90 -2.83
CA ALA A 89 36.50 -11.89 -1.96
C ALA A 89 36.11 -10.59 -2.69
N VAL A 90 36.86 -10.21 -3.74
CA VAL A 90 36.61 -8.98 -4.51
C VAL A 90 35.24 -8.97 -5.21
N PRO A 91 34.80 -10.04 -5.92
CA PRO A 91 33.46 -10.09 -6.49
C PRO A 91 32.36 -9.93 -5.44
N ASN A 92 32.51 -10.59 -4.28
CA ASN A 92 31.54 -10.52 -3.18
C ASN A 92 31.51 -9.12 -2.54
N HIS A 93 32.66 -8.46 -2.39
CA HIS A 93 32.74 -7.08 -1.88
C HIS A 93 32.20 -6.07 -2.89
N LEU A 94 32.47 -6.25 -4.18
CA LEU A 94 31.93 -5.41 -5.23
C LEU A 94 30.41 -5.59 -5.35
N GLU A 95 29.92 -6.82 -5.36
CA GLU A 95 28.48 -7.13 -5.34
C GLU A 95 27.83 -6.52 -4.10
N SER A 96 28.42 -6.69 -2.92
CA SER A 96 27.93 -6.06 -1.69
C SER A 96 27.92 -4.53 -1.80
N PHE A 97 28.97 -3.90 -2.32
CA PHE A 97 29.02 -2.45 -2.51
C PHE A 97 27.97 -1.95 -3.51
N LEU A 98 27.86 -2.60 -4.69
CA LEU A 98 26.89 -2.30 -5.73
C LEU A 98 25.44 -2.50 -5.24
N THR A 99 25.20 -3.54 -4.44
CA THR A 99 23.85 -3.86 -3.97
C THR A 99 23.45 -3.12 -2.70
N THR A 100 24.39 -2.71 -1.84
CA THR A 100 24.09 -2.08 -0.54
C THR A 100 24.43 -0.60 -0.48
N GLN A 101 25.59 -0.16 -0.97
CA GLN A 101 26.00 1.25 -0.86
C GLN A 101 25.41 2.11 -1.98
N LEU A 102 25.35 1.60 -3.21
CA LEU A 102 24.69 2.28 -4.33
C LEU A 102 23.16 2.30 -4.18
N SER A 103 22.55 1.26 -3.59
CA SER A 103 21.12 1.31 -3.27
C SER A 103 20.81 2.29 -2.12
N GLN A 104 21.76 2.47 -1.18
CA GLN A 104 21.67 3.48 -0.12
C GLN A 104 21.81 4.91 -0.65
N SER A 105 22.59 5.14 -1.70
CA SER A 105 22.70 6.47 -2.30
C SER A 105 21.41 6.90 -2.98
N ARG A 106 20.71 5.97 -3.65
CA ARG A 106 19.39 6.20 -4.25
C ARG A 106 18.28 6.31 -3.21
N CYS A 107 18.33 5.52 -2.14
CA CYS A 107 17.35 5.56 -1.05
C CYS A 107 18.02 5.59 0.33
N PRO A 108 18.30 6.78 0.89
CA PRO A 108 18.88 6.93 2.22
C PRO A 108 17.98 6.36 3.33
N ASN A 109 18.58 5.97 4.46
CA ASN A 109 17.84 5.38 5.61
C ASN A 109 16.67 6.24 6.09
N PHE A 110 16.88 7.56 6.16
CA PHE A 110 15.83 8.49 6.56
C PHE A 110 14.63 8.50 5.60
N VAL A 111 14.89 8.44 4.29
CA VAL A 111 13.84 8.41 3.26
C VAL A 111 13.10 7.07 3.34
N LEU A 112 13.83 5.95 3.36
CA LEU A 112 13.23 4.62 3.47
C LEU A 112 12.34 4.49 4.72
N SER A 113 12.86 4.92 5.88
CA SER A 113 12.15 4.85 7.17
C SER A 113 10.84 5.63 7.14
N ARG A 114 10.85 6.83 6.52
CA ARG A 114 9.66 7.67 6.37
C ARG A 114 8.57 7.00 5.53
N HIS A 115 8.95 6.28 4.48
CA HIS A 115 8.01 5.71 3.51
C HIS A 115 7.68 4.23 3.77
N LEU A 116 8.34 3.57 4.73
CA LEU A 116 8.22 2.13 5.00
C LEU A 116 6.77 1.61 5.10
N PRO A 117 5.85 2.25 5.85
CA PRO A 117 4.47 1.77 5.92
C PRO A 117 3.73 1.88 4.58
N TYR A 118 4.04 2.92 3.81
CA TYR A 118 3.40 3.17 2.52
C TYR A 118 3.92 2.24 1.43
N LEU A 119 5.23 1.95 1.41
CA LEU A 119 5.80 0.95 0.50
C LEU A 119 5.14 -0.41 0.71
N ARG A 120 5.02 -0.86 1.98
CA ARG A 120 4.32 -2.10 2.31
C ARG A 120 2.86 -2.09 1.85
N TYR A 121 2.17 -0.97 2.04
CA TYR A 121 0.80 -0.78 1.59
C TYR A 121 0.67 -0.93 0.06
N LEU A 122 1.60 -0.37 -0.73
CA LEU A 122 1.58 -0.48 -2.18
C LEU A 122 1.69 -1.92 -2.69
N PHE A 123 2.57 -2.73 -2.10
CA PHE A 123 2.67 -4.15 -2.44
C PHE A 123 1.41 -4.93 -2.08
N ARG A 124 0.79 -4.65 -0.92
CA ARG A 124 -0.51 -5.24 -0.55
C ARG A 124 -1.59 -4.85 -1.54
N LEU A 125 -1.67 -3.57 -1.89
CA LEU A 125 -2.65 -3.03 -2.82
C LEU A 125 -2.53 -3.71 -4.19
N LEU A 126 -1.32 -3.80 -4.73
CA LEU A 126 -1.04 -4.50 -6.00
C LEU A 126 -1.43 -5.97 -5.92
N THR A 127 -1.06 -6.65 -4.83
CA THR A 127 -1.40 -8.07 -4.63
C THR A 127 -2.92 -8.28 -4.57
N ILE A 128 -3.67 -7.45 -3.84
CA ILE A 128 -5.13 -7.52 -3.79
C ILE A 128 -5.72 -7.31 -5.18
N SER A 129 -5.20 -6.33 -5.93
CA SER A 129 -5.66 -6.03 -7.28
C SER A 129 -5.45 -7.22 -8.23
N TYR A 130 -4.26 -7.83 -8.21
CA TYR A 130 -3.94 -8.97 -9.06
C TYR A 130 -4.73 -10.23 -8.69
N LEU A 131 -4.92 -10.50 -7.39
CA LEU A 131 -5.79 -11.59 -6.93
C LEU A 131 -7.23 -11.39 -7.40
N TYR A 132 -7.70 -10.14 -7.46
CA TYR A 132 -9.04 -9.83 -7.94
C TYR A 132 -9.18 -10.06 -9.45
N GLU A 133 -8.17 -9.70 -10.26
CA GLU A 133 -8.14 -10.02 -11.69
C GLU A 133 -8.20 -11.52 -11.94
N GLU A 134 -7.44 -12.32 -11.19
CA GLU A 134 -7.49 -13.78 -11.27
C GLU A 134 -8.86 -14.33 -10.87
N LEU A 135 -9.47 -13.83 -9.80
CA LEU A 135 -10.82 -14.26 -9.39
C LEU A 135 -11.87 -13.99 -10.47
N LYS A 136 -11.72 -12.93 -11.25
CA LYS A 136 -12.60 -12.66 -12.41
C LYS A 136 -12.37 -13.70 -13.50
N TYR A 137 -11.12 -13.97 -13.84
CA TYR A 137 -10.76 -15.00 -14.83
C TYR A 137 -11.32 -16.38 -14.43
N LEU A 138 -11.10 -16.81 -13.19
CA LEU A 138 -11.60 -18.09 -12.68
C LEU A 138 -13.13 -18.16 -12.69
N LYS A 139 -13.83 -17.07 -12.35
CA LYS A 139 -15.29 -16.99 -12.46
C LYS A 139 -15.78 -17.25 -13.90
N ARG A 140 -15.11 -16.67 -14.89
CA ARG A 140 -15.45 -16.87 -16.31
C ARG A 140 -15.35 -18.34 -16.70
N VAL A 141 -14.22 -18.96 -16.37
CA VAL A 141 -13.95 -20.35 -16.73
C VAL A 141 -14.91 -21.28 -16.01
N TYR A 142 -15.10 -21.08 -14.71
CA TYR A 142 -15.99 -21.89 -13.87
C TYR A 142 -17.43 -21.88 -14.39
N TYR A 143 -17.97 -20.71 -14.72
CA TYR A 143 -19.28 -20.60 -15.35
C TYR A 143 -19.30 -21.24 -16.75
N GLY A 144 -18.24 -21.01 -17.53
CA GLY A 144 -18.07 -21.58 -18.87
C GLY A 144 -18.16 -23.11 -18.90
N ILE A 145 -17.55 -23.79 -17.94
CA ILE A 145 -17.60 -25.26 -17.82
C ILE A 145 -18.87 -25.79 -17.12
N GLY A 146 -19.90 -24.95 -16.98
CA GLY A 146 -21.20 -25.32 -16.42
C GLY A 146 -21.26 -25.30 -14.90
N GLY A 147 -20.43 -24.49 -14.25
CA GLY A 147 -20.55 -24.15 -12.83
C GLY A 147 -21.60 -23.06 -12.59
N GLU A 148 -21.92 -22.82 -11.32
CA GLU A 148 -22.81 -21.74 -10.91
C GLU A 148 -22.26 -20.34 -11.24
N ARG A 149 -23.16 -19.36 -11.40
CA ARG A 149 -22.79 -17.98 -11.75
C ARG A 149 -22.10 -17.23 -10.60
N VAL A 150 -22.35 -17.62 -9.35
CA VAL A 150 -21.93 -16.89 -8.15
C VAL A 150 -20.77 -17.62 -7.48
N VAL A 151 -19.57 -17.52 -8.06
CA VAL A 151 -18.35 -18.12 -7.52
C VAL A 151 -17.17 -17.18 -7.75
N CYS A 152 -16.19 -17.22 -6.85
CA CYS A 152 -14.97 -16.42 -6.89
C CYS A 152 -15.18 -14.92 -6.64
N ALA A 153 -15.29 -14.09 -7.69
CA ALA A 153 -15.20 -12.63 -7.59
C ALA A 153 -16.36 -11.96 -6.85
N ASP A 154 -17.56 -12.56 -6.83
CA ASP A 154 -18.79 -11.94 -6.31
C ASP A 154 -18.72 -11.54 -4.83
N ASN A 155 -17.91 -12.23 -4.02
CA ASN A 155 -17.82 -11.99 -2.58
C ASN A 155 -16.74 -10.98 -2.18
N VAL A 156 -15.94 -10.47 -3.11
CA VAL A 156 -14.80 -9.61 -2.79
C VAL A 156 -15.24 -8.29 -2.14
N GLY A 157 -16.35 -7.70 -2.61
CA GLY A 157 -16.92 -6.52 -1.95
C GLY A 157 -17.36 -6.78 -0.51
N ALA A 158 -17.92 -7.95 -0.23
CA ALA A 158 -18.29 -8.37 1.12
C ALA A 158 -17.06 -8.60 2.01
N ILE A 159 -16.00 -9.22 1.47
CA ILE A 159 -14.73 -9.42 2.17
C ILE A 159 -14.11 -8.07 2.54
N LEU A 160 -14.01 -7.14 1.59
CA LEU A 160 -13.47 -5.80 1.85
C LEU A 160 -14.26 -5.04 2.93
N ASN A 161 -15.57 -5.24 3.01
CA ASN A 161 -16.38 -4.65 4.08
C ASN A 161 -16.02 -5.19 5.48
N GLN A 162 -15.66 -6.47 5.58
CA GLN A 162 -15.30 -7.14 6.83
C GLN A 162 -13.90 -6.76 7.34
N CYS A 163 -13.02 -6.24 6.48
CA CYS A 163 -11.65 -5.85 6.86
C CYS A 163 -11.57 -4.71 7.89
N ASN A 164 -12.68 -4.02 8.17
CA ASN A 164 -12.75 -2.93 9.16
C ASN A 164 -12.72 -3.42 10.63
N MET A 165 -12.64 -4.73 10.89
CA MET A 165 -12.71 -5.32 12.23
C MET A 165 -11.39 -5.28 13.02
N SER A 166 -10.26 -4.96 12.37
CA SER A 166 -8.92 -4.84 12.96
C SER A 166 -8.39 -3.40 12.86
N PRO A 167 -7.38 -3.00 13.67
CA PRO A 167 -6.73 -1.70 13.51
C PRO A 167 -5.94 -1.65 12.19
N ILE A 168 -6.61 -1.24 11.12
CA ILE A 168 -6.04 -1.05 9.79
C ILE A 168 -5.53 0.39 9.60
N SER A 169 -4.51 0.53 8.75
CA SER A 169 -3.93 1.80 8.33
C SER A 169 -4.95 2.77 7.74
N LYS A 170 -4.59 4.06 7.72
CA LYS A 170 -5.43 5.12 7.12
C LYS A 170 -5.62 4.84 5.63
N GLU A 171 -4.55 4.45 4.96
CA GLU A 171 -4.48 4.14 3.53
C GLU A 171 -5.38 2.95 3.18
N MET A 172 -5.29 1.84 3.92
CA MET A 172 -6.14 0.66 3.70
C MET A 172 -7.63 0.96 3.88
N ARG A 173 -7.98 1.78 4.88
CA ARG A 173 -9.37 2.20 5.08
C ARG A 173 -9.91 3.03 3.92
N VAL A 174 -9.10 3.96 3.41
CA VAL A 174 -9.48 4.78 2.25
C VAL A 174 -9.66 3.91 1.01
N PHE A 175 -8.76 2.97 0.77
CA PHE A 175 -8.90 1.97 -0.30
C PHE A 175 -10.20 1.19 -0.17
N ILE A 176 -10.48 0.57 0.99
CA ILE A 176 -11.70 -0.21 1.21
C ILE A 176 -12.96 0.63 0.91
N ASP A 177 -13.01 1.89 1.34
CA ASP A 177 -14.16 2.75 1.10
C ASP A 177 -14.39 3.05 -0.38
N ARG A 178 -13.31 3.28 -1.15
CA ARG A 178 -13.35 3.57 -2.59
C ARG A 178 -13.61 2.33 -3.43
N SER A 179 -13.00 1.21 -3.10
CA SER A 179 -13.16 -0.07 -3.81
C SER A 179 -14.60 -0.54 -3.83
N LYS A 180 -15.43 -0.17 -2.84
CA LYS A 180 -16.87 -0.46 -2.86
C LYS A 180 -17.60 0.16 -4.05
N GLN A 181 -17.20 1.36 -4.47
CA GLN A 181 -17.81 2.05 -5.60
C GLN A 181 -17.36 1.45 -6.92
N VAL A 182 -16.07 1.13 -7.02
CA VAL A 182 -15.51 0.45 -8.19
C VAL A 182 -16.21 -0.90 -8.37
N LEU A 183 -16.27 -1.72 -7.33
CA LEU A 183 -16.87 -3.05 -7.38
C LEU A 183 -18.40 -3.05 -7.63
N SER A 184 -19.11 -1.96 -7.31
CA SER A 184 -20.56 -1.90 -7.56
C SER A 184 -20.91 -1.59 -9.02
N HIS A 185 -20.01 -0.93 -9.75
CA HIS A 185 -20.22 -0.53 -11.15
C HIS A 185 -19.34 -1.31 -12.13
N GLU A 186 -18.44 -2.15 -11.62
CA GLU A 186 -17.54 -2.94 -12.46
C GLU A 186 -18.30 -3.91 -13.35
N ARG A 187 -18.27 -3.64 -14.66
CA ARG A 187 -18.70 -4.57 -15.71
C ARG A 187 -17.52 -5.47 -16.07
N LEU A 188 -17.74 -6.78 -16.04
CA LEU A 188 -16.77 -7.73 -16.57
C LEU A 188 -16.51 -7.40 -18.05
N PRO A 189 -15.26 -7.45 -18.53
CA PRO A 189 -14.94 -7.13 -19.92
C PRO A 189 -15.44 -8.18 -20.92
N TYR A 190 -16.17 -9.20 -20.45
CA TYR A 190 -16.70 -10.31 -21.23
C TYR A 190 -18.08 -10.72 -20.72
N GLU A 191 -18.89 -11.22 -21.65
CA GLU A 191 -20.14 -11.88 -21.31
C GLU A 191 -19.89 -13.28 -20.75
N LEU A 192 -20.64 -13.61 -19.71
CA LEU A 192 -20.64 -14.95 -19.13
C LEU A 192 -21.49 -15.86 -20.02
N ARG A 193 -20.86 -16.85 -20.66
CA ARG A 193 -21.54 -17.90 -21.45
C ARG A 193 -20.99 -19.27 -21.12
N HIS A 194 -21.81 -20.30 -21.34
CA HIS A 194 -21.33 -21.68 -21.32
C HIS A 194 -20.47 -21.99 -22.54
N PHE A 195 -19.44 -22.81 -22.33
CA PHE A 195 -18.53 -23.28 -23.37
C PHE A 195 -19.14 -24.45 -24.13
N LYS A 196 -18.90 -24.49 -25.43
CA LYS A 196 -19.23 -25.65 -26.27
C LYS A 196 -18.35 -26.83 -25.86
N GLN A 197 -18.82 -28.07 -26.10
CA GLN A 197 -18.04 -29.27 -25.77
C GLN A 197 -16.64 -29.29 -26.40
N GLN A 198 -16.48 -28.77 -27.62
CA GLN A 198 -15.17 -28.65 -28.28
C GLN A 198 -14.24 -27.68 -27.55
N GLU A 199 -14.76 -26.55 -27.07
CA GLU A 199 -13.99 -25.57 -26.29
C GLU A 199 -13.52 -26.18 -24.96
N ILE A 200 -14.37 -26.97 -24.30
CA ILE A 200 -14.02 -27.69 -23.07
C ILE A 200 -12.90 -28.71 -23.34
N LYS A 201 -12.99 -29.49 -24.42
CA LYS A 201 -11.94 -30.46 -24.80
C LYS A 201 -10.61 -29.76 -25.06
N GLN A 202 -10.63 -28.64 -25.79
CA GLN A 202 -9.42 -27.84 -26.05
C GLN A 202 -8.85 -27.26 -24.75
N LEU A 203 -9.70 -26.77 -23.86
CA LEU A 203 -9.31 -26.24 -22.55
C LEU A 203 -8.58 -27.30 -21.71
N LEU A 204 -9.16 -28.49 -21.56
CA LEU A 204 -8.54 -29.59 -20.82
C LEU A 204 -7.21 -30.02 -21.43
N LYS A 205 -7.12 -30.01 -22.77
CA LYS A 205 -5.87 -30.30 -23.48
C LYS A 205 -4.80 -29.25 -23.17
N ARG A 206 -5.12 -27.95 -23.19
CA ARG A 206 -4.17 -26.89 -22.86
C ARG A 206 -3.61 -27.02 -21.45
N ILE A 207 -4.50 -27.19 -20.47
CA ILE A 207 -4.13 -27.33 -19.05
C ILE A 207 -3.13 -28.47 -18.80
N ASN A 208 -3.27 -29.59 -19.52
CA ASN A 208 -2.38 -30.75 -19.37
C ASN A 208 -1.05 -30.61 -20.13
N HIS A 209 -0.92 -29.68 -21.09
CA HIS A 209 0.27 -29.53 -21.92
C HIS A 209 1.05 -28.24 -21.66
N GLN A 210 0.42 -27.19 -21.14
CA GLN A 210 1.07 -25.93 -20.83
C GLN A 210 1.70 -25.96 -19.44
N ALA A 211 2.84 -25.29 -19.30
CA ALA A 211 3.49 -25.11 -18.02
C ALA A 211 2.71 -24.13 -17.13
N ALA A 212 2.75 -24.34 -15.82
CA ALA A 212 1.97 -23.55 -14.87
C ALA A 212 2.37 -22.08 -14.77
N ASP A 213 3.54 -21.70 -15.26
CA ASP A 213 3.98 -20.31 -15.38
C ASP A 213 3.42 -19.59 -16.62
N GLN A 214 2.76 -20.31 -17.53
CA GLN A 214 2.23 -19.78 -18.80
C GLN A 214 0.70 -19.76 -18.89
N GLU A 215 -0.01 -20.57 -18.10
CA GLU A 215 -1.47 -20.64 -18.11
C GLU A 215 -2.03 -20.68 -16.69
N GLY A 216 -2.90 -19.72 -16.33
CA GLY A 216 -3.47 -19.60 -14.98
C GLY A 216 -4.21 -20.86 -14.51
N LEU A 217 -4.90 -21.56 -15.41
CA LEU A 217 -5.60 -22.81 -15.04
C LEU A 217 -4.65 -23.98 -14.81
N ALA A 218 -3.54 -24.06 -15.54
CA ALA A 218 -2.50 -25.06 -15.29
C ALA A 218 -1.87 -24.87 -13.91
N MET A 219 -1.62 -23.61 -13.51
CA MET A 219 -1.22 -23.24 -12.15
C MET A 219 -2.23 -23.68 -11.09
N VAL A 220 -3.52 -23.39 -11.30
CA VAL A 220 -4.59 -23.79 -10.35
C VAL A 220 -4.60 -25.31 -10.17
N MET A 221 -4.51 -26.06 -11.27
CA MET A 221 -4.50 -27.52 -11.23
C MET A 221 -3.25 -28.06 -10.55
N GLN A 222 -2.06 -27.59 -10.91
CA GLN A 222 -0.81 -28.03 -10.28
C GLN A 222 -0.82 -27.80 -8.77
N TRP A 223 -1.32 -26.63 -8.33
CA TRP A 223 -1.49 -26.33 -6.91
C TRP A 223 -2.47 -27.31 -6.24
N HIS A 224 -3.60 -27.59 -6.88
CA HIS A 224 -4.62 -28.51 -6.35
C HIS A 224 -4.07 -29.93 -6.21
N CYS A 225 -3.45 -30.48 -7.24
CA CYS A 225 -2.83 -31.81 -7.22
C CYS A 225 -1.73 -31.92 -6.16
N SER A 226 -0.85 -30.92 -6.08
CA SER A 226 0.24 -30.89 -5.09
C SER A 226 -0.29 -30.89 -3.67
N SER A 227 -1.42 -30.23 -3.42
CA SER A 227 -2.06 -30.23 -2.10
C SER A 227 -2.65 -31.59 -1.69
N GLN A 228 -2.89 -32.47 -2.67
CA GLN A 228 -3.42 -33.82 -2.48
C GLN A 228 -2.35 -34.92 -2.65
N GLY A 229 -1.12 -34.56 -2.99
CA GLY A 229 -0.03 -35.53 -3.24
C GLY A 229 -0.26 -36.41 -4.47
N GLN A 230 -0.99 -35.92 -5.47
CA GLN A 230 -1.36 -36.68 -6.67
C GLN A 230 -0.63 -36.18 -7.93
N GLU A 231 -0.45 -37.07 -8.89
CA GLU A 231 0.05 -36.73 -10.22
C GLU A 231 -1.00 -35.89 -10.98
N CYS A 232 -0.55 -34.82 -11.62
CA CYS A 232 -1.45 -33.79 -12.11
C CYS A 232 -1.85 -34.04 -13.56
N THR A 233 -2.96 -34.76 -13.74
CA THR A 233 -3.60 -34.95 -15.04
C THR A 233 -5.09 -34.67 -14.91
N VAL A 234 -5.57 -33.64 -15.61
CA VAL A 234 -6.99 -33.27 -15.60
C VAL A 234 -7.75 -34.18 -16.56
N ARG A 235 -8.63 -35.02 -16.01
CA ARG A 235 -9.38 -36.02 -16.79
C ARG A 235 -10.80 -35.59 -17.08
N ASP A 236 -11.39 -34.80 -16.19
CA ASP A 236 -12.78 -34.37 -16.31
C ASP A 236 -13.01 -32.95 -15.77
N VAL A 237 -14.17 -32.42 -16.12
CA VAL A 237 -14.62 -31.07 -15.74
C VAL A 237 -14.91 -30.95 -14.24
N GLY A 238 -15.29 -32.04 -13.58
CA GLY A 238 -15.56 -32.05 -12.14
C GLY A 238 -14.30 -31.75 -11.33
N GLN A 239 -13.17 -32.40 -11.66
CA GLN A 239 -11.87 -32.10 -11.06
C GLN A 239 -11.49 -30.62 -11.21
N LEU A 240 -11.67 -30.07 -12.42
CA LEU A 240 -11.37 -28.66 -12.69
C LEU A 240 -12.27 -27.72 -11.87
N LYS A 241 -13.57 -28.02 -11.74
CA LYS A 241 -14.50 -27.24 -10.91
C LYS A 241 -14.04 -27.21 -9.45
N THR A 242 -13.73 -28.36 -8.86
CA THR A 242 -13.28 -28.47 -7.46
C THR A 242 -11.96 -27.74 -7.23
N ALA A 243 -11.02 -27.81 -8.19
CA ALA A 243 -9.77 -27.07 -8.12
C ALA A 243 -10.00 -25.56 -8.12
N ILE A 244 -10.86 -25.05 -9.03
CA ILE A 244 -11.20 -23.62 -9.10
C ILE A 244 -11.91 -23.15 -7.83
N GLU A 245 -12.87 -23.90 -7.30
CA GLU A 245 -13.56 -23.56 -6.04
C GLU A 245 -12.58 -23.44 -4.87
N SER A 246 -11.70 -24.44 -4.73
CA SER A 246 -10.65 -24.46 -3.70
C SER A 246 -9.71 -23.26 -3.83
N ARG A 247 -9.30 -22.94 -5.07
CA ARG A 247 -8.46 -21.78 -5.38
C ARG A 247 -9.16 -20.47 -4.98
N CYS A 248 -10.40 -20.29 -5.40
CA CYS A 248 -11.17 -19.10 -5.12
C CYS A 248 -11.42 -18.88 -3.61
N ILE A 249 -11.52 -19.94 -2.82
CA ILE A 249 -11.55 -19.82 -1.34
C ILE A 249 -10.21 -19.29 -0.82
N LYS A 250 -9.08 -19.82 -1.28
CA LYS A 250 -7.74 -19.41 -0.84
C LYS A 250 -7.39 -17.98 -1.25
N ASP A 251 -7.71 -17.57 -2.47
CA ASP A 251 -7.47 -16.20 -2.94
C ASP A 251 -8.31 -15.19 -2.16
N ARG A 252 -9.57 -15.50 -1.91
CA ARG A 252 -10.44 -14.67 -1.07
C ARG A 252 -9.90 -14.56 0.36
N GLN A 253 -9.38 -15.65 0.92
CA GLN A 253 -8.73 -15.61 2.23
C GLN A 253 -7.48 -14.73 2.22
N LEU A 254 -6.64 -14.82 1.19
CA LEU A 254 -5.45 -13.98 1.07
C LEU A 254 -5.82 -12.50 0.91
N ILE A 255 -6.85 -12.17 0.11
CA ILE A 255 -7.40 -10.81 0.05
C ILE A 255 -7.85 -10.34 1.44
N SER A 256 -8.53 -11.20 2.20
CA SER A 256 -8.96 -10.91 3.56
C SER A 256 -7.78 -10.64 4.50
N ASP A 257 -6.72 -11.44 4.44
CA ASP A 257 -5.53 -11.28 5.28
C ASP A 257 -4.79 -9.97 4.94
N LEU A 258 -4.66 -9.66 3.64
CA LEU A 258 -4.02 -8.45 3.12
C LEU A 258 -4.78 -7.18 3.51
N CYS A 259 -6.10 -7.17 3.36
CA CYS A 259 -6.92 -6.00 3.68
C CYS A 259 -7.05 -5.76 5.20
N GLN A 260 -6.91 -6.82 6.02
CA GLN A 260 -6.83 -6.71 7.47
C GLN A 260 -5.42 -6.39 7.97
N GLU A 261 -4.44 -6.32 7.06
CA GLU A 261 -3.02 -6.05 7.31
C GLU A 261 -2.35 -7.04 8.28
N VAL A 262 -2.90 -8.26 8.40
CA VAL A 262 -2.35 -9.38 9.20
C VAL A 262 -1.46 -10.31 8.39
N ASP A 263 -1.27 -9.99 7.11
CA ASP A 263 -0.40 -10.69 6.18
C ASP A 263 1.10 -10.56 6.53
N GLN A 264 1.90 -11.39 5.87
CA GLN A 264 3.36 -11.33 5.88
C GLN A 264 3.92 -11.00 4.49
N VAL A 265 3.15 -10.27 3.68
CA VAL A 265 3.62 -9.70 2.42
C VAL A 265 4.36 -8.40 2.74
N TYR A 266 5.56 -8.29 2.16
CA TYR A 266 6.39 -7.10 2.25
C TYR A 266 6.67 -6.61 0.85
N GLY A 267 7.86 -6.88 0.31
CA GLY A 267 8.31 -6.33 -0.97
C GLY A 267 8.13 -7.27 -2.15
N LEU A 268 7.45 -8.40 -1.96
CA LEU A 268 7.40 -9.48 -2.94
C LEU A 268 8.81 -9.77 -3.47
N SER A 269 9.74 -10.03 -2.56
CA SER A 269 11.18 -10.14 -2.82
C SER A 269 11.57 -11.18 -3.87
N THR A 270 10.70 -12.15 -4.14
CA THR A 270 10.84 -13.14 -5.22
C THR A 270 10.28 -12.68 -6.57
N ARG A 271 9.68 -11.49 -6.66
CA ARG A 271 8.91 -10.97 -7.81
C ARG A 271 9.36 -9.56 -8.21
N PRO A 272 10.45 -9.44 -9.00
CA PRO A 272 10.92 -8.14 -9.47
C PRO A 272 9.87 -7.41 -10.34
N GLU A 273 8.95 -8.13 -10.98
CA GLU A 273 7.87 -7.57 -11.81
C GLU A 273 6.95 -6.64 -11.01
N ALA A 274 6.69 -6.96 -9.74
CA ALA A 274 5.88 -6.12 -8.87
C ALA A 274 6.52 -4.74 -8.66
N ILE A 275 7.85 -4.68 -8.58
CA ILE A 275 8.59 -3.42 -8.45
C ILE A 275 8.48 -2.62 -9.75
N LEU A 276 8.68 -3.27 -10.90
CA LEU A 276 8.60 -2.60 -12.21
C LEU A 276 7.22 -1.95 -12.43
N LEU A 277 6.15 -2.71 -12.18
CA LEU A 277 4.78 -2.23 -12.26
C LEU A 277 4.54 -0.98 -11.39
N LEU A 278 5.04 -1.00 -10.14
CA LEU A 278 4.86 0.11 -9.22
C LEU A 278 5.68 1.34 -9.64
N VAL A 279 6.92 1.16 -10.11
CA VAL A 279 7.80 2.24 -10.59
C VAL A 279 7.22 2.95 -11.80
N GLU A 280 6.48 2.26 -12.66
CA GLU A 280 5.79 2.87 -13.80
C GLU A 280 4.51 3.61 -13.43
N SER A 281 3.96 3.34 -12.24
CA SER A 281 2.71 3.93 -11.78
C SER A 281 2.84 5.38 -11.30
N ASN A 282 1.68 6.05 -11.12
CA ASN A 282 1.61 7.43 -10.62
C ASN A 282 2.10 7.59 -9.17
N VAL A 283 2.22 6.51 -8.39
CA VAL A 283 2.63 6.59 -6.98
C VAL A 283 4.08 7.07 -6.82
N LYS A 284 4.88 7.00 -7.89
CA LYS A 284 6.26 7.53 -7.92
C LYS A 284 6.33 9.03 -7.65
N ASN A 285 5.27 9.78 -7.93
CA ASN A 285 5.19 11.23 -7.72
C ASN A 285 5.23 11.63 -6.22
N LEU A 286 5.04 10.66 -5.32
CA LEU A 286 5.17 10.89 -3.87
C LEU A 286 6.63 10.97 -3.39
N PHE A 287 7.57 10.67 -4.28
CA PHE A 287 9.01 10.71 -4.05
C PHE A 287 9.64 11.85 -4.86
N ARG A 288 10.88 12.21 -4.52
CA ARG A 288 11.56 13.33 -5.20
C ARG A 288 11.88 13.03 -6.66
N SER A 289 12.19 11.76 -6.96
CA SER A 289 12.51 11.29 -8.31
C SER A 289 12.07 9.84 -8.48
N SER A 290 11.95 9.41 -9.74
CA SER A 290 11.67 8.01 -10.06
C SER A 290 12.81 7.08 -9.59
N ASP A 291 14.06 7.55 -9.62
CA ASP A 291 15.22 6.80 -9.15
C ASP A 291 15.22 6.62 -7.62
N GLU A 292 14.80 7.64 -6.86
CA GLU A 292 14.63 7.56 -5.41
C GLU A 292 13.55 6.52 -5.07
N PHE A 293 12.42 6.55 -5.79
CA PHE A 293 11.34 5.60 -5.60
C PHE A 293 11.77 4.16 -5.92
N GLY A 294 12.35 3.92 -7.10
CA GLY A 294 12.83 2.60 -7.52
C GLY A 294 13.88 2.05 -6.56
N GLY A 295 14.85 2.87 -6.16
CA GLY A 295 15.86 2.50 -5.17
C GLY A 295 15.25 2.14 -3.81
N CYS A 296 14.22 2.86 -3.36
CA CYS A 296 13.53 2.54 -2.11
C CYS A 296 12.74 1.23 -2.20
N MET A 297 12.11 0.94 -3.34
CA MET A 297 11.35 -0.28 -3.56
C MET A 297 12.26 -1.53 -3.55
N GLU A 298 13.36 -1.50 -4.30
CA GLU A 298 14.35 -2.58 -4.32
C GLU A 298 14.93 -2.83 -2.93
N ARG A 299 15.30 -1.75 -2.24
CA ARG A 299 15.90 -1.83 -0.91
C ARG A 299 14.91 -2.34 0.13
N PHE A 300 13.64 -1.94 0.04
CA PHE A 300 12.56 -2.47 0.87
C PHE A 300 12.39 -3.98 0.65
N GLY A 301 12.31 -4.45 -0.59
CA GLY A 301 12.23 -5.88 -0.91
C GLY A 301 13.40 -6.68 -0.33
N LYS A 302 14.64 -6.20 -0.51
CA LYS A 302 15.84 -6.87 0.02
C LYS A 302 15.86 -6.94 1.55
N ILE A 303 15.56 -5.85 2.25
CA ILE A 303 15.60 -5.81 3.71
C ILE A 303 14.55 -6.74 4.34
N PHE A 304 13.37 -6.83 3.71
CA PHE A 304 12.26 -7.61 4.24
C PHE A 304 12.14 -9.03 3.69
N ALA A 305 13.00 -9.43 2.75
CA ALA A 305 13.01 -10.78 2.15
C ALA A 305 13.02 -11.89 3.21
N GLY A 306 13.85 -11.77 4.25
CA GLY A 306 13.93 -12.77 5.33
C GLY A 306 12.74 -12.79 6.30
N ARG A 307 11.86 -11.78 6.26
CA ARG A 307 10.64 -11.68 7.09
C ARG A 307 9.37 -11.98 6.30
N GLU A 308 9.50 -12.09 4.98
CA GLU A 308 8.39 -12.28 4.07
C GLU A 308 8.00 -13.75 4.00
N ARG A 309 6.70 -14.01 4.11
CA ARG A 309 6.18 -15.35 3.85
C ARG A 309 6.13 -15.56 2.36
N ARG A 310 6.74 -16.66 1.89
CA ARG A 310 6.62 -17.05 0.49
C ARG A 310 5.23 -17.64 0.22
N TYR A 311 4.47 -16.97 -0.63
CA TYR A 311 3.20 -17.46 -1.16
C TYR A 311 3.47 -18.02 -2.55
N SER A 312 3.55 -19.36 -2.67
CA SER A 312 3.83 -20.02 -3.95
C SER A 312 2.85 -19.67 -5.06
N ILE A 313 1.63 -19.24 -4.74
CA ILE A 313 0.70 -18.76 -5.76
C ILE A 313 1.16 -17.44 -6.39
N LEU A 314 1.64 -16.50 -5.57
CA LEU A 314 2.07 -15.18 -6.06
C LEU A 314 3.25 -15.33 -7.02
N ASP A 315 3.99 -16.44 -6.90
CA ASP A 315 5.09 -16.78 -7.77
C ASP A 315 4.68 -16.98 -9.24
N HIS A 316 3.46 -17.46 -9.48
CA HIS A 316 2.93 -17.71 -10.81
C HIS A 316 1.88 -16.66 -11.23
N LEU A 317 1.13 -16.13 -10.26
CA LEU A 317 0.10 -15.13 -10.48
C LEU A 317 0.63 -13.87 -11.18
N PHE A 318 1.74 -13.32 -10.69
CA PHE A 318 2.26 -12.04 -11.18
C PHE A 318 2.68 -12.09 -12.66
N PRO A 319 3.49 -13.06 -13.11
CA PRO A 319 3.81 -13.23 -14.54
C PRO A 319 2.57 -13.37 -15.42
N ILE A 320 1.61 -14.21 -15.02
CA ILE A 320 0.42 -14.51 -15.82
C ILE A 320 -0.48 -13.28 -15.93
N VAL A 321 -0.88 -12.70 -14.79
CA VAL A 321 -1.80 -11.56 -14.77
C VAL A 321 -1.16 -10.33 -15.41
N SER A 322 0.13 -10.06 -15.16
CA SER A 322 0.80 -8.93 -15.82
C SER A 322 0.84 -9.09 -17.33
N HIS A 323 1.14 -10.30 -17.84
CA HIS A 323 1.12 -10.58 -19.27
C HIS A 323 -0.28 -10.41 -19.89
N GLU A 324 -1.33 -10.89 -19.22
CA GLU A 324 -2.71 -10.70 -19.68
C GLU A 324 -3.11 -9.21 -19.69
N LEU A 325 -2.69 -8.46 -18.68
CA LEU A 325 -3.03 -7.05 -18.55
C LEU A 325 -2.23 -6.12 -19.48
N GLN A 326 -1.06 -6.54 -19.98
CA GLN A 326 -0.26 -5.78 -20.96
C GLN A 326 -1.04 -5.49 -22.26
N GLN A 327 -2.06 -6.30 -22.58
CA GLN A 327 -2.92 -6.08 -23.75
C GLN A 327 -3.84 -4.87 -23.60
N TYR A 328 -4.00 -4.36 -22.37
CA TYR A 328 -4.82 -3.20 -22.06
C TYR A 328 -3.97 -1.93 -21.88
N PRO A 329 -4.54 -0.72 -22.03
CA PRO A 329 -3.82 0.53 -21.80
C PRO A 329 -3.16 0.57 -20.42
N SER A 330 -2.02 1.28 -20.29
CA SER A 330 -1.14 1.27 -19.11
C SER A 330 -1.83 1.43 -17.76
N ALA A 331 -2.93 2.19 -17.68
CA ALA A 331 -3.72 2.37 -16.46
C ALA A 331 -4.35 1.07 -15.92
N ARG A 332 -4.56 0.04 -16.76
CA ARG A 332 -5.11 -1.28 -16.35
C ARG A 332 -4.05 -2.32 -16.02
N MET A 333 -2.76 -2.06 -16.27
CA MET A 333 -1.68 -3.02 -15.98
C MET A 333 -1.55 -3.36 -14.48
N LEU A 334 -2.04 -2.47 -13.61
CA LEU A 334 -2.02 -2.64 -12.15
C LEU A 334 -3.29 -3.32 -11.62
N GLY A 335 -4.26 -3.64 -12.49
CA GLY A 335 -5.57 -4.19 -12.14
C GLY A 335 -6.55 -3.14 -11.64
N VAL A 336 -7.84 -3.49 -11.67
CA VAL A 336 -8.96 -2.55 -11.44
C VAL A 336 -8.97 -1.96 -10.02
N LEU A 337 -8.56 -2.74 -9.02
CA LEU A 337 -8.58 -2.29 -7.63
C LEU A 337 -7.35 -1.48 -7.21
N PHE A 338 -6.32 -1.35 -8.06
CA PHE A 338 -5.13 -0.61 -7.67
C PHE A 338 -5.40 0.90 -7.56
N LEU A 339 -6.00 1.48 -8.60
CA LEU A 339 -6.25 2.92 -8.68
C LEU A 339 -6.98 3.50 -7.45
N PRO A 340 -8.10 2.94 -6.94
CA PRO A 340 -8.78 3.51 -5.77
C PRO A 340 -7.88 3.60 -4.51
N GLY A 341 -6.87 2.76 -4.38
CA GLY A 341 -5.90 2.80 -3.28
C GLY A 341 -4.66 3.69 -3.55
N ALA A 342 -4.34 3.95 -4.82
CA ALA A 342 -3.11 4.62 -5.22
C ALA A 342 -3.19 6.16 -5.18
N LEU A 343 -4.32 6.76 -4.81
CA LEU A 343 -4.56 8.20 -4.89
C LEU A 343 -4.02 9.03 -3.71
N LYS A 344 -2.99 8.53 -3.00
CA LYS A 344 -2.48 9.21 -1.81
C LYS A 344 -1.96 10.62 -2.11
N GLU A 345 -1.34 10.83 -3.27
CA GLU A 345 -0.90 12.15 -3.74
C GLU A 345 -2.06 13.16 -3.70
N PHE A 346 -3.21 12.78 -4.25
CA PHE A 346 -4.42 13.62 -4.25
C PHE A 346 -4.99 13.79 -2.84
N ASP A 347 -4.96 12.74 -2.02
CA ASP A 347 -5.47 12.76 -0.65
C ASP A 347 -4.72 13.75 0.25
N ASP A 348 -3.39 13.74 0.16
CA ASP A 348 -2.52 14.63 0.92
C ASP A 348 -2.66 16.09 0.48
N LEU A 349 -3.12 16.32 -0.76
CA LEU A 349 -3.47 17.63 -1.31
C LEU A 349 -4.91 18.07 -1.01
N GLY A 350 -5.68 17.25 -0.28
CA GLY A 350 -7.08 17.54 0.09
C GLY A 350 -8.10 17.22 -1.00
N LEU A 351 -7.69 16.57 -2.10
CA LEU A 351 -8.50 16.19 -3.26
C LEU A 351 -9.15 14.81 -3.08
N LYS A 352 -9.45 14.43 -1.84
CA LYS A 352 -9.85 13.06 -1.47
C LYS A 352 -11.09 12.55 -2.22
N ASN A 353 -11.99 13.46 -2.62
CA ASN A 353 -13.23 13.10 -3.31
C ASN A 353 -13.18 13.43 -4.82
N PHE A 354 -11.99 13.68 -5.38
CA PHE A 354 -11.85 14.10 -6.77
C PHE A 354 -12.32 13.04 -7.78
N ILE A 355 -12.21 11.74 -7.43
CA ILE A 355 -12.65 10.62 -8.29
C ILE A 355 -13.74 9.76 -7.61
N TYR A 356 -13.63 9.56 -6.30
CA TYR A 356 -14.50 8.62 -5.58
C TYR A 356 -15.18 9.31 -4.40
N ARG A 357 -16.52 9.33 -4.40
CA ARG A 357 -17.34 9.99 -3.39
C ARG A 357 -17.13 9.32 -2.02
N ALA A 358 -16.71 10.04 -0.99
CA ALA A 358 -16.77 9.47 0.36
C ALA A 358 -18.24 9.23 0.76
N LYS A 359 -18.64 7.96 0.98
CA LYS A 359 -19.96 7.68 1.56
C LYS A 359 -20.09 8.46 2.88
N PRO A 360 -21.17 9.22 3.09
CA PRO A 360 -21.32 10.00 4.31
C PRO A 360 -21.29 9.04 5.50
N LYS A 361 -20.42 9.33 6.48
CA LYS A 361 -20.49 8.65 7.77
C LYS A 361 -21.92 8.84 8.28
N PRO A 362 -22.67 7.77 8.63
CA PRO A 362 -23.98 7.95 9.21
C PRO A 362 -23.82 8.92 10.38
N LYS A 363 -24.49 10.07 10.31
CA LYS A 363 -24.51 11.04 11.42
C LYS A 363 -24.85 10.19 12.63
N LYS A 364 -23.91 10.05 13.58
CA LYS A 364 -24.21 9.44 14.88
C LYS A 364 -25.37 10.26 15.40
N ILE A 365 -26.58 9.71 15.32
CA ILE A 365 -27.72 10.24 16.04
C ILE A 365 -27.26 10.13 17.47
N VAL A 366 -26.80 11.24 18.03
CA VAL A 366 -26.65 11.38 19.47
C VAL A 366 -28.08 11.24 19.95
N LYS A 367 -28.49 10.01 20.30
CA LYS A 367 -29.75 9.74 20.98
C LYS A 367 -29.74 10.68 22.17
N LYS A 368 -30.56 11.73 22.09
CA LYS A 368 -30.82 12.67 23.17
C LYS A 368 -31.27 11.79 24.32
N LEU A 369 -30.39 11.60 25.31
CA LEU A 369 -30.68 10.77 26.48
C LEU A 369 -31.92 11.37 27.14
N LEU A 370 -33.04 10.68 27.03
CA LEU A 370 -34.25 10.96 27.81
C LEU A 370 -33.86 10.94 29.30
N PRO A 371 -34.39 11.87 30.12
CA PRO A 371 -34.08 11.88 31.55
C PRO A 371 -34.55 10.58 32.20
N LYS A 372 -33.65 9.92 32.95
CA LYS A 372 -33.96 8.73 33.74
C LYS A 372 -35.16 8.98 34.66
N PRO A 373 -36.14 8.06 34.76
CA PRO A 373 -37.23 8.17 35.72
C PRO A 373 -36.73 8.10 37.17
N LYS A 374 -37.36 8.87 38.05
CA LYS A 374 -37.09 8.87 39.51
C LYS A 374 -37.37 7.48 40.11
N PRO A 375 -36.53 6.95 41.01
CA PRO A 375 -36.80 5.68 41.68
C PRO A 375 -37.99 5.77 42.63
N ARG A 376 -38.87 4.77 42.60
CA ARG A 376 -39.98 4.55 43.55
C ARG A 376 -39.43 4.28 44.95
N VAL A 377 -40.03 4.92 45.95
CA VAL A 377 -39.78 4.73 47.38
C VAL A 377 -40.26 3.35 47.83
N LYS A 378 -39.42 2.58 48.53
CA LYS A 378 -39.83 1.43 49.36
C LYS A 378 -39.73 1.81 50.85
N PRO A 379 -40.59 1.26 51.74
CA PRO A 379 -40.70 1.74 53.11
C PRO A 379 -39.67 1.10 54.08
N LYS A 380 -39.24 1.98 55.01
CA LYS A 380 -38.51 1.87 56.30
C LYS A 380 -38.13 0.49 56.88
N VAL A 381 -36.86 0.41 57.31
CA VAL A 381 -36.41 -0.33 58.51
C VAL A 381 -35.52 0.58 59.37
N LYS A 382 -35.61 0.45 60.70
CA LYS A 382 -35.09 1.36 61.74
C LYS A 382 -33.56 1.26 61.99
N LEU A 383 -32.96 2.45 62.13
CA LEU A 383 -31.89 2.93 63.04
C LEU A 383 -30.62 2.11 63.33
N LYS A 384 -29.45 2.73 63.10
CA LYS A 384 -28.29 2.85 64.01
C LYS A 384 -27.34 4.01 63.53
N PRO A 385 -26.41 4.53 64.36
CA PRO A 385 -26.10 5.98 64.45
C PRO A 385 -25.03 6.52 63.50
N LYS A 386 -25.07 7.84 63.30
CA LYS A 386 -24.24 8.68 62.40
C LYS A 386 -22.72 8.54 62.61
N PRO A 387 -21.94 8.39 61.53
CA PRO A 387 -20.56 8.86 61.44
C PRO A 387 -20.46 10.23 60.75
N LYS A 388 -19.48 11.04 61.18
CA LYS A 388 -19.20 12.45 60.84
C LYS A 388 -19.19 12.76 59.31
N PRO A 389 -19.60 13.98 58.91
CA PRO A 389 -19.57 14.40 57.51
C PRO A 389 -18.13 14.64 57.03
N LYS A 390 -17.75 14.00 55.92
CA LYS A 390 -16.58 14.39 55.11
C LYS A 390 -16.93 15.64 54.26
N PRO A 391 -15.95 16.52 53.94
CA PRO A 391 -16.21 17.80 53.30
C PRO A 391 -16.73 17.66 51.86
N LYS A 392 -17.65 18.55 51.46
CA LYS A 392 -18.15 18.66 50.08
C LYS A 392 -17.01 19.04 49.11
N PRO A 393 -16.87 18.37 47.95
CA PRO A 393 -16.03 18.86 46.87
C PRO A 393 -16.57 20.18 46.32
N LYS A 394 -15.69 21.17 46.12
CA LYS A 394 -16.01 22.45 45.48
C LYS A 394 -16.58 22.20 44.07
N ALA A 395 -17.69 22.86 43.77
CA ALA A 395 -18.30 22.85 42.44
C ALA A 395 -17.34 23.44 41.41
N VAL A 396 -17.03 22.67 40.36
CA VAL A 396 -16.34 23.18 39.17
C VAL A 396 -17.30 24.10 38.42
N PRO A 397 -16.89 25.34 38.05
CA PRO A 397 -17.77 26.26 37.35
C PRO A 397 -18.17 25.71 35.98
N LYS A 398 -19.47 25.80 35.65
CA LYS A 398 -20.00 25.40 34.35
C LYS A 398 -19.30 26.19 33.23
N PRO A 399 -18.86 25.53 32.13
CA PRO A 399 -18.27 26.23 31.00
C PRO A 399 -19.30 27.19 30.37
N LYS A 400 -18.90 28.44 30.13
CA LYS A 400 -19.68 29.39 29.34
C LYS A 400 -19.97 28.79 27.94
N PRO A 401 -21.20 28.91 27.42
CA PRO A 401 -21.52 28.43 26.09
C PRO A 401 -20.68 29.18 25.04
N LYS A 402 -20.01 28.43 24.17
CA LYS A 402 -19.27 28.98 23.02
C LYS A 402 -20.24 29.76 22.12
N PRO A 403 -19.86 30.94 21.61
CA PRO A 403 -20.68 31.69 20.67
C PRO A 403 -20.98 30.85 19.42
N LYS A 404 -22.24 30.88 18.96
CA LYS A 404 -22.67 30.23 17.71
C LYS A 404 -21.86 30.84 16.54
N PRO A 405 -21.31 30.03 15.63
CA PRO A 405 -20.62 30.54 14.44
C PRO A 405 -21.58 31.39 13.60
N LYS A 406 -21.17 32.59 13.19
CA LYS A 406 -21.85 33.35 12.12
C LYS A 406 -21.81 32.49 10.84
N ALA A 407 -22.95 32.38 10.15
CA ALA A 407 -23.02 31.68 8.88
C ALA A 407 -22.07 32.34 7.86
N LYS A 408 -21.31 31.53 7.11
CA LYS A 408 -20.48 32.05 6.01
C LYS A 408 -21.39 32.63 4.91
N PRO A 409 -20.97 33.69 4.20
CA PRO A 409 -21.67 34.16 3.02
C PRO A 409 -21.74 33.03 1.97
N LEU A 410 -22.83 33.01 1.20
CA LEU A 410 -23.02 32.07 0.09
C LEU A 410 -22.04 32.40 -1.04
N SER A 411 -21.53 31.37 -1.73
CA SER A 411 -20.75 31.54 -2.96
C SER A 411 -21.63 32.07 -4.11
N ALA A 412 -21.00 32.63 -5.14
CA ALA A 412 -21.68 33.10 -6.35
C ALA A 412 -22.51 31.99 -7.01
N PHE A 413 -22.00 30.76 -7.01
CA PHE A 413 -22.74 29.61 -7.53
C PHE A 413 -24.01 29.32 -6.72
N GLU A 414 -23.91 29.23 -5.39
CA GLU A 414 -25.08 28.99 -4.53
C GLU A 414 -26.07 30.14 -4.55
N LEU A 415 -25.58 31.37 -4.67
CA LEU A 415 -26.41 32.56 -4.80
C LEU A 415 -27.23 32.50 -6.10
N ALA A 416 -26.61 32.10 -7.22
CA ALA A 416 -27.31 31.87 -8.48
C ALA A 416 -28.38 30.79 -8.36
N VAL A 417 -28.08 29.65 -7.70
CA VAL A 417 -29.07 28.58 -7.43
C VAL A 417 -30.23 29.10 -6.59
N ALA A 418 -29.95 29.87 -5.55
CA ALA A 418 -30.96 30.43 -4.66
C ALA A 418 -31.86 31.45 -5.37
N ILE A 419 -31.29 32.33 -6.20
CA ILE A 419 -32.05 33.34 -6.96
C ILE A 419 -32.94 32.66 -8.00
N ARG A 420 -32.37 31.72 -8.78
CA ARG A 420 -33.13 30.95 -9.77
C ARG A 420 -34.32 30.24 -9.14
N SER A 421 -34.08 29.58 -8.01
CA SER A 421 -35.12 28.81 -7.31
C SER A 421 -36.18 29.71 -6.65
N LYS A 422 -35.77 30.85 -6.10
CA LYS A 422 -36.68 31.79 -5.43
C LYS A 422 -37.60 32.50 -6.42
N ASN A 423 -37.11 32.82 -7.60
CA ASN A 423 -37.83 33.58 -8.63
C ASN A 423 -38.36 32.69 -9.77
N ASP A 424 -38.22 31.37 -9.63
CA ASP A 424 -38.59 30.35 -10.61
C ASP A 424 -38.19 30.66 -12.07
N LEU A 425 -36.93 31.08 -12.24
CA LEU A 425 -36.42 31.45 -13.55
C LEU A 425 -36.03 30.20 -14.36
N PRO A 426 -36.30 30.16 -15.68
CA PRO A 426 -35.92 29.03 -16.54
C PRO A 426 -34.40 28.92 -16.72
N ARG A 427 -33.68 30.01 -16.48
CA ARG A 427 -32.22 30.10 -16.54
C ARG A 427 -31.74 31.27 -15.70
N TYR A 428 -30.64 31.10 -14.99
CA TYR A 428 -29.97 32.21 -14.31
C TYR A 428 -28.45 32.11 -14.44
N PRO A 429 -27.75 33.16 -14.94
CA PRO A 429 -26.31 33.13 -15.08
C PRO A 429 -25.60 33.24 -13.72
N VAL A 430 -24.54 32.46 -13.54
CA VAL A 430 -23.61 32.63 -12.42
C VAL A 430 -22.76 33.87 -12.68
N ASP A 431 -22.59 34.72 -11.67
CA ASP A 431 -21.63 35.82 -11.74
C ASP A 431 -20.20 35.26 -11.77
N MET A 432 -19.59 35.27 -12.96
CA MET A 432 -18.30 34.64 -13.19
C MET A 432 -17.14 35.40 -12.52
N ASP A 433 -17.28 36.70 -12.24
CA ASP A 433 -16.24 37.48 -11.58
C ASP A 433 -16.24 37.25 -10.08
N ALA A 434 -17.43 37.17 -9.46
CA ALA A 434 -17.57 36.72 -8.08
C ALA A 434 -17.16 35.24 -7.94
N PHE A 435 -17.53 34.40 -8.92
CA PHE A 435 -17.19 32.97 -8.93
C PHE A 435 -15.68 32.69 -9.00
N LYS A 436 -14.90 33.54 -9.68
CA LYS A 436 -13.43 33.48 -9.65
C LYS A 436 -12.89 33.67 -8.23
N GLN A 437 -13.52 34.54 -7.43
CA GLN A 437 -13.07 34.92 -6.09
C GLN A 437 -13.52 33.94 -5.00
N ASP A 438 -14.61 33.19 -5.21
CA ASP A 438 -15.15 32.23 -4.23
C ASP A 438 -14.12 31.19 -3.77
N PHE A 439 -13.22 30.79 -4.66
CA PHE A 439 -12.15 29.84 -4.38
C PHE A 439 -10.94 30.10 -5.27
N THR A 440 -9.75 30.20 -4.67
CA THR A 440 -8.50 30.44 -5.42
C THR A 440 -7.52 29.29 -5.24
N PHE A 441 -7.08 28.69 -6.35
CA PHE A 441 -6.07 27.63 -6.32
C PHE A 441 -4.70 28.19 -5.93
N THR A 442 -4.01 27.51 -5.01
CA THR A 442 -2.61 27.82 -4.70
C THR A 442 -1.70 27.40 -5.87
N ALA A 443 -0.53 28.02 -6.00
CA ALA A 443 0.43 27.70 -7.07
C ALA A 443 0.78 26.19 -7.10
N LYS A 444 1.04 25.61 -5.93
CA LYS A 444 1.32 24.17 -5.79
C LYS A 444 0.16 23.28 -6.24
N GLN A 445 -1.08 23.69 -5.99
CA GLN A 445 -2.26 22.96 -6.48
C GLN A 445 -2.36 23.05 -8.00
N ARG A 446 -2.07 24.21 -8.60
CA ARG A 446 -2.10 24.37 -10.07
C ARG A 446 -1.09 23.46 -10.77
N ASP A 447 0.16 23.45 -10.30
CA ASP A 447 1.24 22.69 -10.93
C ASP A 447 1.01 21.17 -10.87
N SER A 448 0.51 20.65 -9.75
CA SER A 448 0.21 19.22 -9.57
C SER A 448 -1.04 18.79 -10.34
N LEU A 449 -2.08 19.63 -10.36
CA LEU A 449 -3.30 19.38 -11.12
C LEU A 449 -3.04 19.43 -12.64
N GLN A 450 -2.10 20.26 -13.10
CA GLN A 450 -1.78 20.40 -14.52
C GLN A 450 -1.15 19.13 -15.11
N GLY A 451 -0.32 18.40 -14.35
CA GLY A 451 0.24 17.11 -14.80
C GLY A 451 -0.76 15.97 -14.75
N SER A 452 -1.57 15.91 -13.68
CA SER A 452 -2.45 14.77 -13.40
C SER A 452 -3.81 14.83 -14.08
N LEU A 453 -4.38 16.02 -14.35
CA LEU A 453 -5.72 16.16 -14.91
C LEU A 453 -5.75 16.04 -16.44
N VAL A 454 -4.63 16.22 -17.13
CA VAL A 454 -4.59 16.22 -18.61
C VAL A 454 -5.10 14.91 -19.20
N SER A 455 -4.84 13.77 -18.54
CA SER A 455 -5.35 12.45 -18.96
C SER A 455 -6.87 12.34 -18.82
N TYR A 456 -7.45 12.90 -17.77
CA TYR A 456 -8.89 12.89 -17.48
C TYR A 456 -9.69 13.92 -18.28
N GLN A 457 -9.03 14.93 -18.86
CA GLN A 457 -9.65 15.93 -19.73
C GLN A 457 -9.83 15.46 -21.17
N THR A 458 -9.25 14.31 -21.56
CA THR A 458 -9.36 13.81 -22.93
C THR A 458 -10.79 13.33 -23.23
N GLN A 459 -11.25 13.51 -24.48
CA GLN A 459 -12.56 13.01 -24.89
C GLN A 459 -12.68 11.49 -24.66
N LYS A 460 -11.60 10.73 -24.88
CA LYS A 460 -11.58 9.29 -24.66
C LYS A 460 -11.84 8.93 -23.20
N ALA A 461 -11.15 9.60 -22.27
CA ALA A 461 -11.34 9.36 -20.83
C ALA A 461 -12.74 9.79 -20.37
N LEU A 462 -13.21 10.96 -20.79
CA LEU A 462 -14.55 11.45 -20.46
C LEU A 462 -15.65 10.53 -21.01
N ARG A 463 -15.52 10.00 -22.24
CA ARG A 463 -16.48 9.02 -22.80
C ARG A 463 -16.49 7.71 -22.01
N GLN A 464 -15.32 7.25 -21.56
CA GLN A 464 -15.24 6.06 -20.71
C GLN A 464 -15.94 6.26 -19.38
N MET A 465 -15.76 7.43 -18.74
CA MET A 465 -16.45 7.79 -17.50
C MET A 465 -17.95 8.00 -17.72
N GLN A 466 -18.37 8.58 -18.84
CA GLN A 466 -19.79 8.73 -19.17
C GLN A 466 -20.48 7.36 -19.40
N GLN A 467 -19.86 6.46 -20.16
CA GLN A 467 -20.45 5.15 -20.51
C GLN A 467 -20.35 4.11 -19.39
N GLY A 468 -19.33 4.24 -18.53
CA GLY A 468 -19.03 3.31 -17.45
C GLY A 468 -19.59 3.74 -16.09
N ASP A 469 -19.50 5.03 -15.78
CA ASP A 469 -19.79 5.61 -14.47
C ASP A 469 -20.92 6.66 -14.52
N ASP A 470 -21.67 6.76 -15.63
CA ASP A 470 -22.78 7.70 -15.83
C ASP A 470 -22.41 9.18 -15.53
N LEU A 471 -21.17 9.57 -15.83
CA LEU A 471 -20.66 10.92 -15.59
C LEU A 471 -21.58 11.99 -16.21
N GLY A 472 -21.92 13.02 -15.45
CA GLY A 472 -22.81 14.12 -15.85
C GLY A 472 -24.29 13.91 -15.49
N SER A 473 -24.64 12.72 -14.99
CA SER A 473 -25.98 12.40 -14.47
C SER A 473 -26.22 12.96 -13.06
N ARG A 474 -27.46 12.82 -12.56
CA ARG A 474 -27.81 13.23 -11.20
C ARG A 474 -27.09 12.36 -10.16
N GLU A 475 -26.82 11.12 -10.49
CA GLU A 475 -26.16 10.12 -9.67
C GLU A 475 -24.65 10.39 -9.58
N GLU A 476 -24.03 10.67 -10.73
CA GLU A 476 -22.59 10.97 -10.86
C GLU A 476 -22.35 12.32 -11.56
N PRO A 477 -22.60 13.43 -10.84
CA PRO A 477 -22.47 14.79 -11.38
C PRO A 477 -21.01 15.22 -11.52
N VAL A 478 -20.76 16.14 -12.45
CA VAL A 478 -19.45 16.81 -12.57
C VAL A 478 -19.20 17.64 -11.30
N LEU A 479 -17.97 17.66 -10.79
CA LEU A 479 -17.61 18.45 -9.61
C LEU A 479 -17.34 19.91 -9.99
N LEU A 480 -17.91 20.85 -9.23
CA LEU A 480 -17.71 22.29 -9.43
C LEU A 480 -16.24 22.67 -9.29
N PHE A 481 -15.51 22.04 -8.37
CA PHE A 481 -14.06 22.24 -8.22
C PHE A 481 -13.29 21.94 -9.51
N PHE A 482 -13.63 20.84 -10.18
CA PHE A 482 -12.99 20.45 -11.43
C PHE A 482 -13.32 21.43 -12.56
N LEU A 483 -14.60 21.76 -12.71
CA LEU A 483 -15.03 22.73 -13.72
C LEU A 483 -14.38 24.10 -13.50
N LYS A 484 -14.34 24.56 -12.24
CA LYS A 484 -13.69 25.82 -11.85
C LYS A 484 -12.20 25.81 -12.14
N TYR A 485 -11.50 24.71 -11.86
CA TYR A 485 -10.09 24.58 -12.21
C TYR A 485 -9.86 24.80 -13.71
N LEU A 486 -10.67 24.18 -14.57
CA LEU A 486 -10.52 24.33 -16.01
C LEU A 486 -10.78 25.76 -16.48
N ILE A 487 -11.78 26.43 -15.91
CA ILE A 487 -12.13 27.82 -16.22
C ILE A 487 -11.00 28.77 -15.75
N ASP A 488 -10.58 28.67 -14.49
CA ASP A 488 -9.58 29.58 -13.90
C ASP A 488 -8.19 29.46 -14.54
N ASN A 489 -7.85 28.28 -15.09
CA ASN A 489 -6.55 28.01 -15.72
C ASN A 489 -6.62 28.02 -17.26
N ASN A 490 -7.70 28.56 -17.85
CA ASN A 490 -7.90 28.67 -19.31
C ASN A 490 -7.72 27.34 -20.07
N GLN A 491 -8.11 26.21 -19.47
CA GLN A 491 -8.04 24.88 -20.07
C GLN A 491 -9.21 24.66 -21.03
N HIS A 492 -9.27 25.46 -22.10
CA HIS A 492 -10.40 25.47 -23.04
C HIS A 492 -10.62 24.12 -23.71
N GLN A 493 -9.55 23.39 -24.04
CA GLN A 493 -9.67 22.06 -24.63
C GLN A 493 -10.41 21.08 -23.71
N GLY A 494 -10.14 21.12 -22.40
CA GLY A 494 -10.84 20.29 -21.43
C GLY A 494 -12.33 20.63 -21.34
N LEU A 495 -12.67 21.92 -21.35
CA LEU A 495 -14.06 22.39 -21.32
C LEU A 495 -14.84 22.01 -22.60
N TYR A 496 -14.23 22.14 -23.77
CA TYR A 496 -14.82 21.67 -25.02
C TYR A 496 -14.98 20.15 -25.07
N ASN A 497 -14.02 19.40 -24.52
CA ASN A 497 -14.14 17.95 -24.42
C ASN A 497 -15.31 17.54 -23.52
N ILE A 498 -15.53 18.24 -22.40
CA ILE A 498 -16.72 18.04 -21.55
C ILE A 498 -18.00 18.28 -22.36
N GLN A 499 -18.11 19.42 -23.06
CA GLN A 499 -19.29 19.71 -23.89
C GLN A 499 -19.51 18.67 -25.00
N THR A 500 -18.43 18.18 -25.62
CA THR A 500 -18.49 17.19 -26.70
C THR A 500 -18.99 15.83 -26.22
N VAL A 501 -18.74 15.49 -24.96
CA VAL A 501 -19.07 14.19 -24.39
C VAL A 501 -20.40 14.24 -23.66
N LEU A 502 -20.57 15.19 -22.75
CA LEU A 502 -21.75 15.32 -21.89
C LEU A 502 -22.86 16.21 -22.47
N GLY A 503 -22.58 16.91 -23.56
CA GLY A 503 -23.45 17.96 -24.07
C GLY A 503 -23.27 19.29 -23.34
N ASN A 504 -24.09 20.29 -23.70
CA ASN A 504 -24.02 21.61 -23.09
C ASN A 504 -24.67 21.66 -21.71
N GLN A 505 -25.48 20.66 -21.35
CA GLN A 505 -26.25 20.62 -20.11
C GLN A 505 -25.97 19.32 -19.36
N PHE A 506 -25.66 19.42 -18.08
CA PHE A 506 -25.33 18.28 -17.24
C PHE A 506 -25.50 18.64 -15.77
N PHE A 507 -25.48 17.64 -14.89
CA PHE A 507 -25.54 17.87 -13.45
C PHE A 507 -24.16 18.25 -12.89
N LEU A 508 -24.14 19.30 -12.07
CA LEU A 508 -22.95 19.82 -11.40
C LEU A 508 -23.15 19.82 -9.88
N LEU A 509 -22.18 19.28 -9.15
CA LEU A 509 -22.18 19.25 -7.70
C LEU A 509 -21.25 20.32 -7.14
N ASN A 510 -21.78 21.20 -6.30
CA ASN A 510 -20.98 22.16 -5.57
C ASN A 510 -20.25 21.51 -4.38
N ASP A 511 -19.10 20.91 -4.67
CA ASP A 511 -18.22 20.28 -3.69
C ASP A 511 -17.34 21.29 -2.92
N ILE A 512 -17.12 22.49 -3.48
CA ILE A 512 -16.42 23.60 -2.82
C ILE A 512 -17.16 24.01 -1.53
N ASP A 513 -18.48 24.18 -1.61
CA ASP A 513 -19.34 24.52 -0.47
C ASP A 513 -19.93 23.30 0.25
N LYS A 514 -19.50 22.09 -0.13
CA LYS A 514 -19.93 20.81 0.46
C LYS A 514 -21.44 20.59 0.38
N LYS A 515 -22.04 20.92 -0.76
CA LYS A 515 -23.44 20.64 -1.04
C LYS A 515 -23.61 19.17 -1.41
N GLU A 516 -24.79 18.63 -1.09
CA GLU A 516 -25.10 17.21 -1.32
C GLU A 516 -26.01 17.00 -2.53
N ILE A 517 -26.72 18.06 -2.94
CA ILE A 517 -27.70 18.03 -4.03
C ILE A 517 -27.03 18.60 -5.29
N PRO A 518 -26.91 17.83 -6.37
CA PRO A 518 -26.43 18.35 -7.64
C PRO A 518 -27.45 19.27 -8.28
N THR A 519 -26.95 20.26 -9.00
CA THR A 519 -27.72 21.27 -9.71
C THR A 519 -27.57 21.05 -11.20
N TYR A 520 -28.66 21.12 -11.95
CA TYR A 520 -28.59 21.06 -13.41
C TYR A 520 -28.08 22.39 -13.97
N VAL A 521 -27.06 22.33 -14.82
CA VAL A 521 -26.40 23.53 -15.34
C VAL A 521 -26.22 23.45 -16.85
N GLU A 522 -26.08 24.61 -17.47
CA GLU A 522 -25.61 24.76 -18.84
C GLU A 522 -24.24 25.43 -18.85
N LEU A 523 -23.29 24.82 -19.56
CA LEU A 523 -21.98 25.42 -19.84
C LEU A 523 -22.00 26.00 -21.25
N LYS A 524 -21.76 27.30 -21.36
CA LYS A 524 -21.88 28.03 -22.63
C LYS A 524 -20.62 28.81 -22.97
N ASN A 525 -20.22 28.76 -24.24
CA ASN A 525 -19.16 29.57 -24.81
C ASN A 525 -19.47 29.83 -26.29
N ASP A 526 -20.12 30.96 -26.59
CA ASP A 526 -20.54 31.32 -27.94
C ASP A 526 -20.53 32.85 -28.14
N LYS A 527 -21.04 33.31 -29.29
CA LYS A 527 -21.15 34.73 -29.60
C LYS A 527 -21.96 35.52 -28.56
N SER A 528 -22.96 34.89 -27.92
CA SER A 528 -23.79 35.56 -26.91
C SER A 528 -23.06 35.78 -25.58
N THR A 529 -22.03 35.00 -25.29
CA THR A 529 -21.17 35.16 -24.11
C THR A 529 -19.87 35.90 -24.43
N GLY A 530 -19.74 36.47 -25.63
CA GLY A 530 -18.50 37.12 -26.06
C GLY A 530 -17.31 36.16 -26.12
N TYR A 531 -17.58 34.88 -26.40
CA TYR A 531 -16.59 33.79 -26.39
C TYR A 531 -15.92 33.55 -25.02
N GLN A 532 -16.60 33.91 -23.94
CA GLN A 532 -16.19 33.58 -22.58
C GLN A 532 -17.03 32.44 -22.01
N TRP A 533 -16.43 31.63 -21.14
CA TRP A 533 -17.12 30.53 -20.46
C TRP A 533 -18.11 31.08 -19.45
N GLN A 534 -19.39 30.74 -19.64
CA GLN A 534 -20.49 31.10 -18.76
C GLN A 534 -21.15 29.82 -18.23
N VAL A 535 -21.35 29.77 -16.91
CA VAL A 535 -22.17 28.73 -16.27
C VAL A 535 -23.56 29.30 -16.00
N ASN A 536 -24.59 28.63 -16.46
CA ASN A 536 -25.98 28.98 -16.18
C ASN A 536 -26.64 27.90 -15.32
N VAL A 537 -27.39 28.29 -14.31
CA VAL A 537 -28.21 27.37 -13.51
C VAL A 537 -29.56 27.17 -14.20
N LEU A 538 -29.98 25.91 -14.33
CA LEU A 538 -31.24 25.49 -14.94
C LEU A 538 -32.21 24.87 -13.90
N PRO A 539 -33.52 24.77 -14.22
CA PRO A 539 -34.42 23.91 -13.47
C PRO A 539 -34.00 22.43 -13.62
N THR A 540 -34.25 21.65 -12.58
CA THR A 540 -34.05 20.20 -12.64
C THR A 540 -35.05 19.60 -13.63
N PRO A 541 -34.62 18.81 -14.63
CA PRO A 541 -35.54 18.17 -15.56
C PRO A 541 -36.50 17.23 -14.81
N GLU A 542 -37.78 17.23 -15.19
CA GLU A 542 -38.75 16.27 -14.69
C GLU A 542 -38.45 14.88 -15.29
N LYS A 543 -38.57 13.81 -14.50
CA LYS A 543 -38.25 12.44 -14.93
C LYS A 543 -39.07 12.09 -16.20
N GLY A 544 -38.41 12.09 -17.35
CA GLY A 544 -39.03 11.82 -18.66
C GLY A 544 -38.28 12.37 -19.86
N GLU A 545 -37.35 13.32 -19.68
CA GLU A 545 -36.53 13.91 -20.76
C GLU A 545 -35.04 13.57 -20.62
N ASP A 546 -34.71 12.31 -20.31
CA ASP A 546 -33.38 11.80 -20.62
C ASP A 546 -33.36 11.51 -22.13
N SER A 547 -33.01 12.55 -22.90
CA SER A 547 -32.95 12.55 -24.35
C SER A 547 -31.97 11.50 -24.90
N GLU A 548 -32.44 10.86 -25.97
CA GLU A 548 -31.76 10.04 -27.00
C GLU A 548 -30.28 10.35 -27.28
#